data_AF-A0A8H8MFR1-F1
#
_entry.id   AF-A0A8H8MFR1-F1
#
_cell.length_a   1.000
_cell.length_b   1.000
_cell.length_c   1.000
_cell.angle_alpha   90.00
_cell.angle_beta   90.00
_cell.angle_gamma   90.00
#
_symmetry.space_group_name_H-M   'P 1'
#
loop_
_entity.id
_entity.type
_entity.pdbx_description
1 polymer ?
#
loop_
_entity_poly.entity_id
_entity_poly.type
_entity_poly.pdbx_seq_one_letter_code
_entity_poly.pdbx_strand_id
1 'polypeptide(L)'
;MRVSLDLSIPLATGGSQACVPNLPPEMILKVYDRRFAYSLRRQYMLDPATYASKATYRRYLRSDRVHDLESLCKTVSKDYYSYKECQPEFLEHIIMFKMEPYFEDERAAYERLAHLQGIDIPIFYGTTQFLDGLSVDDLDPPIPGVLLEVVPGIALDSLDVNSVDLDSVVRNAIRIVDT
;
A
#
# COMPACT_ATOMS: atom_id res chain seq x y z
N MET A 1 -11.29 16.95 0.45
CA MET A 1 -10.68 15.60 0.38
C MET A 1 -11.63 14.73 -0.42
N ARG A 2 -11.20 14.14 -1.53
CA ARG A 2 -12.05 13.29 -2.38
C ARG A 2 -11.38 11.93 -2.53
N VAL A 3 -12.13 10.88 -2.22
CA VAL A 3 -11.72 9.48 -2.43
C VAL A 3 -12.59 8.95 -3.57
N SER A 4 -11.96 8.41 -4.61
CA SER A 4 -12.66 7.65 -5.63
C SER A 4 -12.60 6.17 -5.25
N LEU A 5 -13.74 5.46 -5.35
CA LEU A 5 -13.84 4.04 -5.04
C LEU A 5 -14.01 3.26 -6.33
N ASP A 6 -13.19 2.23 -6.53
CA ASP A 6 -13.37 1.23 -7.57
C ASP A 6 -13.60 -0.13 -6.92
N LEU A 7 -14.86 -0.55 -6.92
CA LEU A 7 -15.35 -1.70 -6.18
C LEU A 7 -15.23 -2.94 -7.06
N SER A 8 -14.27 -3.81 -6.75
CA SER A 8 -14.08 -5.08 -7.44
C SER A 8 -14.88 -6.18 -6.72
N ILE A 9 -16.19 -6.24 -6.95
CA ILE A 9 -16.98 -7.42 -6.59
C ILE A 9 -17.29 -8.17 -7.89
N PRO A 10 -16.99 -9.48 -8.00
CA PRO A 10 -17.46 -10.27 -9.14
C PRO A 10 -18.99 -10.35 -9.08
N LEU A 11 -19.65 -9.53 -9.90
CA LEU A 11 -21.09 -9.62 -10.15
C LEU A 11 -21.37 -10.96 -10.81
N ALA A 12 -22.03 -11.87 -10.07
CA ALA A 12 -22.72 -13.00 -10.65
C ALA A 12 -23.64 -12.47 -11.76
N THR A 13 -23.44 -12.97 -12.98
CA THR A 13 -24.17 -12.58 -14.19
C THR A 13 -25.67 -12.79 -14.03
N GLY A 14 -26.41 -11.70 -13.93
CA GLY A 14 -27.87 -11.65 -13.99
C GLY A 14 -28.33 -10.20 -13.88
N GLY A 15 -28.96 -9.65 -14.91
CA GLY A 15 -29.20 -8.23 -15.05
C GLY A 15 -30.02 -7.58 -13.93
N SER A 16 -29.95 -6.24 -13.90
CA SER A 16 -30.76 -5.28 -13.13
C SER A 16 -29.99 -4.54 -12.03
N GLN A 17 -30.00 -3.20 -12.15
CA GLN A 17 -29.58 -2.17 -11.19
C GLN A 17 -28.18 -2.34 -10.57
N ALA A 18 -27.31 -1.36 -10.81
CA ALA A 18 -26.08 -1.18 -10.03
C ALA A 18 -26.45 -1.02 -8.55
N CYS A 19 -26.52 -2.14 -7.84
CA CYS A 19 -26.69 -2.19 -6.41
C CYS A 19 -25.40 -1.59 -5.86
N VAL A 20 -25.48 -0.36 -5.33
CA VAL A 20 -24.38 0.20 -4.56
C VAL A 20 -24.11 -0.82 -3.46
N PRO A 21 -22.92 -1.45 -3.43
CA PRO A 21 -22.68 -2.47 -2.43
C PRO A 21 -22.88 -1.83 -1.05
N ASN A 22 -23.65 -2.51 -0.22
CA ASN A 22 -23.94 -2.05 1.12
C ASN A 22 -22.65 -2.26 1.94
N LEU A 23 -21.75 -1.28 1.87
CA LEU A 23 -20.48 -1.31 2.57
C LEU A 23 -20.74 -1.29 4.08
N PRO A 24 -19.95 -2.03 4.87
CA PRO A 24 -20.08 -1.98 6.33
C PRO A 24 -19.74 -0.58 6.86
N PRO A 25 -20.25 -0.22 8.05
CA PRO A 25 -20.01 1.09 8.65
C PRO A 25 -18.55 1.33 9.03
N GLU A 26 -17.79 0.27 9.27
CA GLU A 26 -16.38 0.31 9.64
C GLU A 26 -15.54 -0.50 8.65
N MET A 27 -14.48 0.12 8.15
CA MET A 27 -13.55 -0.45 7.18
C MET A 27 -12.15 0.13 7.42
N ILE A 28 -11.14 -0.62 7.01
CA ILE A 28 -9.75 -0.16 7.00
C ILE A 28 -9.41 0.33 5.60
N LEU A 29 -8.99 1.58 5.50
CA LEU A 29 -8.38 2.13 4.29
C LEU A 29 -6.86 2.08 4.45
N LYS A 30 -6.19 1.24 3.65
CA LYS A 30 -4.74 1.19 3.55
C LYS A 30 -4.30 1.96 2.31
N VAL A 31 -3.45 2.97 2.50
CA VAL A 31 -2.95 3.86 1.43
C VAL A 31 -1.46 3.64 1.18
N TYR A 32 -1.07 3.64 -0.10
CA TYR A 32 0.29 3.43 -0.56
C TYR A 32 0.96 4.78 -0.85
N ASP A 33 1.11 5.58 0.19
CA ASP A 33 1.69 6.91 0.12
C ASP A 33 3.16 6.90 0.54
N ARG A 34 4.04 7.30 -0.39
CA ARG A 34 5.49 7.42 -0.14
C ARG A 34 5.86 8.27 1.08
N ARG A 35 5.02 9.25 1.43
CA ARG A 35 5.24 10.15 2.57
C ARG A 35 5.20 9.40 3.90
N PHE A 36 4.38 8.33 3.96
CA PHE A 36 4.14 7.53 5.14
C PHE A 36 4.80 6.13 5.06
N ALA A 37 5.64 5.89 4.05
CA ALA A 37 6.36 4.63 3.85
C ALA A 37 7.55 4.47 4.83
N TYR A 38 7.28 4.46 6.14
CA TYR A 38 8.29 4.52 7.20
C TYR A 38 9.41 3.48 7.07
N SER A 39 9.07 2.24 6.73
CA SER A 39 10.06 1.16 6.57
C SER A 39 11.02 1.42 5.41
N LEU A 40 10.51 1.86 4.26
CA LEU A 40 11.35 2.22 3.12
C LEU A 40 12.18 3.47 3.40
N ARG A 41 11.60 4.49 4.05
CA ARG A 41 12.35 5.69 4.45
C ARG A 41 13.52 5.33 5.36
N ARG A 42 13.30 4.44 6.34
CA ARG A 42 14.36 3.91 7.20
C ARG A 42 15.41 3.15 6.38
N GLN A 43 14.98 2.28 5.45
CA GLN A 43 15.89 1.51 4.59
C GLN A 43 16.80 2.43 3.75
N TYR A 44 16.26 3.52 3.21
CA TYR A 44 17.00 4.49 2.40
C TYR A 44 17.59 5.65 3.21
N MET A 45 17.58 5.58 4.55
CA MET A 45 18.08 6.63 5.45
C MET A 45 17.50 8.03 5.16
N LEU A 46 16.23 8.06 4.77
CA LEU A 46 15.52 9.28 4.41
C LEU A 46 14.73 9.78 5.64
N ASP A 47 14.92 11.04 6.00
CA ASP A 47 14.16 11.69 7.08
C ASP A 47 12.65 11.64 6.83
N PRO A 48 11.77 11.82 7.83
CA PRO A 48 10.33 11.94 7.61
C PRO A 48 9.97 13.01 6.55
N ALA A 49 8.89 12.79 5.80
CA ALA A 49 8.47 13.74 4.78
C ALA A 49 8.03 15.07 5.44
N THR A 50 8.59 16.18 4.98
CA THR A 50 8.27 17.54 5.45
C THR A 50 7.72 18.39 4.30
N TYR A 51 7.15 19.56 4.61
CA TYR A 51 6.74 20.51 3.58
C TYR A 51 7.93 20.94 2.68
N ALA A 52 9.10 21.16 3.28
CA ALA A 52 10.31 21.53 2.56
C ALA A 52 10.83 20.40 1.65
N SER A 53 10.82 19.15 2.12
CA SER A 53 11.21 18.01 1.27
C SER A 53 10.20 17.79 0.14
N LYS A 54 8.90 17.98 0.39
CA LYS A 54 7.85 17.94 -0.65
C LYS A 54 8.08 19.00 -1.73
N ALA A 55 8.39 20.24 -1.36
CA ALA A 55 8.68 21.30 -2.31
C ALA A 55 9.94 21.01 -3.15
N THR A 56 10.96 20.40 -2.55
CA THR A 56 12.18 19.98 -3.25
C THR A 56 11.91 18.85 -4.23
N TYR A 57 11.16 17.83 -3.80
CA TYR A 57 10.73 16.75 -4.68
C TYR A 57 9.88 17.23 -5.85
N ARG A 58 8.97 18.19 -5.63
CA ARG A 58 8.19 18.79 -6.73
C ARG A 58 9.06 19.54 -7.74
N ARG A 59 10.10 20.24 -7.28
CA ARG A 59 11.08 20.87 -8.20
C ARG A 59 11.84 19.82 -8.99
N TYR A 60 12.21 18.71 -8.35
CA TYR A 60 12.85 17.58 -9.00
C TYR A 60 11.98 16.96 -10.10
N LEU A 61 10.68 16.75 -9.84
CA LEU A 61 9.73 16.22 -10.83
C LEU A 61 9.58 17.10 -12.07
N ARG A 62 9.80 18.42 -11.95
CA ARG A 62 9.78 19.37 -13.07
C ARG A 62 11.12 19.49 -13.80
N SER A 63 12.15 18.77 -13.37
CA SER A 63 13.47 18.83 -13.98
C SER A 63 13.64 17.73 -15.03
N ASP A 64 14.51 17.96 -16.02
CA ASP A 64 14.84 16.97 -17.07
C ASP A 64 15.54 15.71 -16.54
N ARG A 65 15.86 15.67 -15.24
CA ARG A 65 16.47 14.51 -14.56
C ARG A 65 15.51 13.32 -14.47
N VAL A 66 14.25 13.51 -14.84
CA VAL A 66 13.19 12.48 -14.74
C VAL A 66 13.15 11.52 -15.92
N HIS A 67 13.72 11.90 -17.07
CA HIS A 67 13.41 11.26 -18.35
C HIS A 67 13.92 9.82 -18.57
N ASP A 68 14.76 9.26 -17.68
CA ASP A 68 15.23 7.86 -17.75
C ASP A 68 15.24 7.15 -16.37
N LEU A 69 14.35 7.61 -15.47
CA LEU A 69 14.33 7.17 -14.08
C LEU A 69 13.95 5.71 -13.88
N GLU A 70 13.12 5.13 -14.73
CA GLU A 70 12.71 3.74 -14.57
C GLU A 70 13.88 2.77 -14.78
N SER A 71 14.72 3.04 -15.77
CA SER A 71 15.97 2.31 -16.04
C SER A 71 16.97 2.50 -14.89
N LEU A 72 17.08 3.73 -14.39
CA LEU A 72 17.98 4.07 -13.28
C LEU A 72 17.51 3.44 -11.95
N CYS A 73 16.22 3.46 -11.65
CA CYS A 73 15.63 2.80 -10.47
C CYS A 73 15.83 1.28 -10.53
N LYS A 74 15.64 0.66 -11.70
CA LYS A 74 15.91 -0.78 -11.90
C LYS A 74 17.40 -1.11 -11.68
N THR A 75 18.30 -0.26 -12.15
CA THR A 75 19.75 -0.43 -12.01
C THR A 75 20.21 -0.24 -10.56
N VAL A 76 19.82 0.87 -9.94
CA VAL A 76 20.15 1.21 -8.55
C VAL A 76 19.56 0.19 -7.57
N SER A 77 18.38 -0.37 -7.86
CA SER A 77 17.76 -1.43 -7.02
C SER A 77 18.55 -2.74 -6.94
N LYS A 78 19.50 -2.98 -7.86
CA LYS A 78 20.33 -4.20 -7.88
C LYS A 78 21.58 -4.07 -7.01
N ASP A 79 22.07 -2.84 -6.81
CA ASP A 79 23.30 -2.58 -6.05
C ASP A 79 22.98 -2.01 -4.66
N TYR A 80 22.96 -2.91 -3.66
CA TYR A 80 22.53 -2.65 -2.28
C TYR A 80 23.24 -1.47 -1.58
N TYR A 81 24.43 -1.08 -2.07
CA TYR A 81 25.26 -0.03 -1.46
C TYR A 81 25.19 1.33 -2.17
N SER A 82 24.58 1.41 -3.36
CA SER A 82 24.61 2.61 -4.21
C SER A 82 23.69 3.75 -3.75
N TYR A 83 22.69 3.45 -2.90
CA TYR A 83 21.69 4.45 -2.49
C TYR A 83 22.24 5.52 -1.55
N LYS A 84 23.35 5.26 -0.85
CA LYS A 84 23.90 6.21 0.14
C LYS A 84 24.43 7.51 -0.47
N GLU A 85 24.76 7.48 -1.76
CA GLU A 85 25.30 8.64 -2.49
C GLU A 85 24.21 9.36 -3.30
N CYS A 86 22.98 8.81 -3.30
CA CYS A 86 21.87 9.38 -4.04
C CYS A 86 21.31 10.62 -3.34
N GLN A 87 20.86 11.58 -4.15
CA GLN A 87 20.20 12.77 -3.64
C GLN A 87 18.83 12.41 -3.02
N PRO A 88 18.39 13.10 -1.94
CA PRO A 88 17.13 12.80 -1.26
C PRO A 88 15.90 12.78 -2.19
N GLU A 89 15.82 13.68 -3.16
CA GLU A 89 14.71 13.73 -4.13
C GLU A 89 14.65 12.51 -5.06
N PHE A 90 15.81 11.93 -5.39
CA PHE A 90 15.88 10.70 -6.17
C PHE A 90 15.44 9.50 -5.32
N LEU A 91 15.82 9.47 -4.04
CA LEU A 91 15.35 8.45 -3.09
C LEU A 91 13.83 8.54 -2.85
N GLU A 92 13.27 9.75 -2.74
CA GLU A 92 11.82 9.96 -2.71
C GLU A 92 11.13 9.36 -3.95
N HIS A 93 11.75 9.49 -5.12
CA HIS A 93 11.25 8.91 -6.36
C HIS A 93 11.32 7.38 -6.37
N ILE A 94 12.41 6.79 -5.87
CA ILE A 94 12.51 5.33 -5.71
C ILE A 94 11.40 4.81 -4.80
N ILE A 95 11.17 5.47 -3.66
CA ILE A 95 10.10 5.08 -2.73
C ILE A 95 8.74 5.14 -3.43
N MET A 96 8.49 6.21 -4.20
CA MET A 96 7.28 6.36 -5.02
C MET A 96 7.11 5.18 -6.00
N PHE A 97 8.15 4.87 -6.76
CA PHE A 97 8.16 3.77 -7.71
C PHE A 97 7.97 2.39 -7.05
N LYS A 98 8.41 2.22 -5.80
CA LYS A 98 8.20 0.99 -5.03
C LYS A 98 6.78 0.84 -4.48
N MET A 99 6.00 1.92 -4.36
CA MET A 99 4.62 1.85 -3.84
C MET A 99 3.68 1.08 -4.78
N GLU A 100 3.83 1.28 -6.09
CA GLU A 100 2.93 0.68 -7.09
C GLU A 100 3.03 -0.86 -7.09
N PRO A 101 4.22 -1.50 -7.17
CA PRO A 101 4.32 -2.95 -7.02
C PRO A 101 3.73 -3.48 -5.72
N TYR A 102 3.90 -2.79 -4.59
CA TYR A 102 3.31 -3.23 -3.32
C TYR A 102 1.79 -3.18 -3.31
N PHE A 103 1.20 -2.16 -3.93
CA PHE A 103 -0.24 -2.07 -4.12
C PHE A 103 -0.75 -3.21 -5.04
N GLU A 104 -0.07 -3.43 -6.16
CA GLU A 104 -0.46 -4.45 -7.14
C GLU A 104 -0.31 -5.87 -6.60
N ASP A 105 0.77 -6.16 -5.88
CA ASP A 105 0.99 -7.46 -5.25
C ASP A 105 -0.09 -7.76 -4.21
N GLU A 106 -0.48 -6.76 -3.39
CA GLU A 106 -1.53 -6.94 -2.40
C GLU A 106 -2.91 -7.12 -3.03
N ARG A 107 -3.25 -6.31 -4.03
CA ARG A 107 -4.48 -6.47 -4.81
C ARG A 107 -4.56 -7.87 -5.42
N ALA A 108 -3.50 -8.30 -6.09
CA ALA A 108 -3.44 -9.62 -6.71
C ALA A 108 -3.46 -10.76 -5.68
N ALA A 109 -2.91 -10.57 -4.48
CA ALA A 109 -3.00 -11.53 -3.40
C ALA A 109 -4.45 -11.74 -2.95
N TYR A 110 -5.20 -10.66 -2.72
CA TYR A 110 -6.63 -10.75 -2.38
C TYR A 110 -7.45 -11.42 -3.48
N GLU A 111 -7.20 -11.10 -4.75
CA GLU A 111 -7.87 -11.74 -5.89
C GLU A 111 -7.60 -13.25 -5.95
N ARG A 112 -6.34 -13.68 -5.76
CA ARG A 112 -5.98 -15.11 -5.79
C ARG A 112 -6.49 -15.87 -4.57
N LEU A 113 -6.55 -15.22 -3.42
CA LEU A 113 -6.99 -15.80 -2.15
C LEU A 113 -8.45 -15.50 -1.85
N ALA A 114 -9.27 -15.23 -2.88
CA ALA A 114 -10.69 -14.86 -2.72
C ALA A 114 -11.49 -15.87 -1.88
N HIS A 115 -11.13 -17.16 -1.92
CA HIS A 115 -11.79 -18.22 -1.16
C HIS A 115 -11.46 -18.23 0.34
N LEU A 116 -10.42 -17.52 0.78
CA LEU A 116 -10.03 -17.38 2.19
C LEU A 116 -10.55 -16.10 2.85
N GLN A 117 -11.11 -15.18 2.04
CA GLN A 117 -11.60 -13.89 2.52
C GLN A 117 -12.81 -14.05 3.43
N GLY A 118 -12.79 -13.36 4.57
CA GLY A 118 -13.79 -13.47 5.65
C GLY A 118 -13.68 -14.74 6.48
N ILE A 119 -12.67 -15.59 6.23
CA ILE A 119 -12.40 -16.82 6.98
C ILE A 119 -11.04 -16.71 7.67
N ASP A 120 -9.97 -16.70 6.88
CA ASP A 120 -8.58 -16.66 7.38
C ASP A 120 -7.86 -15.35 7.00
N ILE A 121 -8.36 -14.60 6.00
CA ILE A 121 -7.88 -13.25 5.66
C ILE A 121 -9.04 -12.25 5.60
N PRO A 122 -8.78 -10.93 5.78
CA PRO A 122 -9.83 -9.91 5.71
C PRO A 122 -10.58 -9.89 4.37
N ILE A 123 -11.86 -9.49 4.37
CA ILE A 123 -12.58 -9.23 3.13
C ILE A 123 -11.98 -8.00 2.42
N PHE A 124 -11.72 -8.14 1.12
CA PHE A 124 -11.33 -7.07 0.21
C PHE A 124 -12.56 -6.47 -0.44
N TYR A 125 -12.86 -5.21 -0.11
CA TYR A 125 -14.01 -4.50 -0.68
C TYR A 125 -13.70 -3.84 -2.01
N GLY A 126 -12.42 -3.59 -2.30
CA GLY A 126 -11.98 -3.01 -3.56
C GLY A 126 -10.79 -2.08 -3.40
N THR A 127 -10.55 -1.33 -4.48
CA THR A 127 -9.47 -0.35 -4.55
C THR A 127 -10.00 1.06 -4.46
N THR A 128 -9.13 1.98 -4.08
CA THR A 128 -9.45 3.40 -3.96
C THR A 128 -8.34 4.23 -4.56
N GLN A 129 -8.68 5.44 -4.98
CA GLN A 129 -7.70 6.46 -5.34
C GLN A 129 -7.94 7.70 -4.48
N PHE A 130 -6.92 8.06 -3.71
CA PHE A 130 -6.93 9.26 -2.90
C PHE A 130 -6.41 10.44 -3.71
N LEU A 131 -7.30 11.40 -3.93
CA LEU A 131 -6.97 12.66 -4.60
C LEU A 131 -6.58 13.67 -3.51
N ASP A 132 -5.27 13.87 -3.32
CA ASP A 132 -4.74 14.91 -2.43
C ASP A 132 -5.13 16.28 -3.04
N GLY A 133 -6.19 16.92 -2.53
CA GLY A 133 -6.77 18.17 -3.07
C GLY A 133 -5.84 19.40 -3.06
N LEU A 134 -4.54 19.19 -2.86
CA LEU A 134 -3.43 20.14 -2.89
C LEU A 134 -2.43 19.84 -4.04
N SER A 135 -2.73 18.89 -4.93
CA SER A 135 -2.01 18.66 -6.18
C SER A 135 -2.43 19.71 -7.21
N VAL A 136 -1.98 20.95 -7.01
CA VAL A 136 -2.33 22.10 -7.87
C VAL A 136 -1.77 21.96 -9.31
N ASP A 137 -0.85 21.02 -9.55
CA ASP A 137 -0.14 20.90 -10.83
C ASP A 137 -0.19 19.50 -11.48
N ASP A 138 -1.05 18.57 -11.04
CA ASP A 138 -1.11 17.16 -11.54
C ASP A 138 0.23 16.36 -11.47
N LEU A 139 1.28 16.91 -10.86
CA LEU A 139 2.60 16.30 -10.78
C LEU A 139 2.71 15.21 -9.70
N ASP A 140 1.86 15.25 -8.67
CA ASP A 140 1.77 14.19 -7.68
C ASP A 140 0.71 13.18 -8.19
N PRO A 141 1.07 11.92 -8.50
CA PRO A 141 0.09 10.93 -8.97
C PRO A 141 -0.96 10.64 -7.89
N PRO A 142 -2.16 10.16 -8.29
CA PRO A 142 -3.16 9.70 -7.33
C PRO A 142 -2.57 8.62 -6.43
N ILE A 143 -2.87 8.69 -5.13
CA ILE A 143 -2.35 7.72 -4.16
C ILE A 143 -3.28 6.51 -4.16
N PRO A 144 -2.82 5.32 -4.55
CA PRO A 144 -3.66 4.14 -4.54
C PRO A 144 -3.90 3.66 -3.11
N GLY A 145 -5.02 2.98 -2.91
CA GLY A 145 -5.35 2.35 -1.64
C GLY A 145 -6.23 1.12 -1.81
N VAL A 146 -6.28 0.29 -0.78
CA VAL A 146 -7.16 -0.88 -0.68
C VAL A 146 -8.11 -0.69 0.50
N LEU A 147 -9.35 -1.13 0.30
CA LEU A 147 -10.39 -1.07 1.32
C LEU A 147 -10.67 -2.48 1.84
N LEU A 148 -10.49 -2.67 3.14
CA LEU A 148 -10.48 -3.97 3.80
C LEU A 148 -11.45 -4.02 4.98
N GLU A 149 -11.86 -5.23 5.33
CA GLU A 149 -12.56 -5.53 6.58
C GLU A 149 -11.71 -5.17 7.81
N VAL A 150 -12.38 -4.63 8.83
CA VAL A 150 -11.81 -4.51 10.18
C VAL A 150 -11.87 -5.88 10.84
N VAL A 151 -10.70 -6.48 11.11
CA VAL A 151 -10.63 -7.71 11.90
C VAL A 151 -10.37 -7.33 13.36
N PRO A 152 -11.31 -7.59 14.30
CA PRO A 152 -11.09 -7.35 15.71
C PRO A 152 -9.99 -8.26 16.23
N GLY A 153 -9.01 -7.69 16.95
CA GLY A 153 -7.92 -8.48 17.50
C GLY A 153 -6.86 -7.62 18.16
N ILE A 154 -5.83 -8.30 18.66
CA ILE A 154 -4.64 -7.69 19.22
C ILE A 154 -3.50 -7.94 18.24
N ALA A 155 -2.70 -6.91 17.96
CA ALA A 155 -1.52 -7.07 17.13
C ALA A 155 -0.53 -8.02 17.82
N LEU A 156 0.12 -8.89 17.04
CA LEU A 156 1.04 -9.90 17.57
C LEU A 156 2.22 -9.30 18.34
N ASP A 157 2.64 -8.08 18.00
CA ASP A 157 3.70 -7.34 18.70
C ASP A 157 3.29 -6.82 20.09
N SER A 158 1.98 -6.75 20.34
CA SER A 158 1.37 -6.31 21.59
C SER A 158 0.92 -7.49 22.46
N LEU A 159 1.18 -8.71 22.00
CA LEU A 159 0.83 -9.95 22.67
C LEU A 159 1.84 -10.23 23.80
N ASP A 160 1.36 -10.42 25.04
CA ASP A 160 2.22 -10.95 26.10
C ASP A 160 2.46 -12.44 25.87
N VAL A 161 3.69 -12.80 25.49
CA VAL A 161 4.12 -14.17 25.19
C VAL A 161 3.84 -15.14 26.35
N ASN A 162 3.80 -14.65 27.59
CA ASN A 162 3.54 -15.49 28.77
C ASN A 162 2.04 -15.73 29.01
N SER A 163 1.17 -14.97 28.33
CA SER A 163 -0.28 -15.05 28.48
C SER A 163 -0.96 -15.93 27.41
N VAL A 164 -0.19 -16.41 26.42
CA VAL A 164 -0.73 -17.08 25.24
C VAL A 164 -0.32 -18.55 25.18
N ASP A 165 -1.31 -19.41 24.94
CA ASP A 165 -1.09 -20.81 24.62
C ASP A 165 -0.46 -20.94 23.22
N LEU A 166 0.88 -21.00 23.21
CA LEU A 166 1.70 -21.18 22.01
C LEU A 166 1.30 -22.44 21.20
N ASP A 167 0.89 -23.52 21.85
CA ASP A 167 0.47 -24.75 21.16
C ASP A 167 -0.84 -24.55 20.40
N SER A 168 -1.73 -23.71 20.91
CA SER A 168 -2.94 -23.30 20.20
C SER A 168 -2.62 -22.38 19.03
N VAL A 169 -1.69 -21.44 19.18
CA VAL A 169 -1.29 -20.52 18.11
C VAL A 169 -0.63 -21.28 16.95
N VAL A 170 0.31 -22.19 17.26
CA VAL A 170 1.02 -22.99 16.25
C VAL A 170 0.04 -23.89 15.49
N ARG A 171 -0.90 -24.56 16.19
CA ARG A 171 -1.91 -25.40 15.52
C ARG A 171 -2.81 -24.61 14.57
N ASN A 172 -3.21 -23.40 14.97
CA ASN A 172 -4.01 -22.53 14.09
C ASN A 172 -3.18 -22.00 12.90
N ALA A 173 -1.91 -21.70 13.10
CA ALA A 173 -1.03 -21.28 12.01
C ALA A 173 -0.82 -22.39 10.97
N ILE A 174 -0.63 -23.64 11.41
CA ILE A 174 -0.50 -24.80 10.51
C ILE A 174 -1.77 -25.01 9.70
N ARG A 175 -2.96 -24.85 10.31
CA ARG A 175 -4.25 -24.97 9.62
C ARG A 175 -4.36 -24.06 8.40
N ILE A 176 -3.80 -22.85 8.47
CA ILE A 176 -3.83 -21.86 7.38
C ILE A 176 -2.93 -22.29 6.20
N VAL A 177 -1.86 -23.05 6.48
CA VAL A 177 -0.90 -23.51 5.46
C VAL A 177 -1.35 -24.80 4.77
N ASP A 178 -2.12 -25.64 5.47
CA ASP A 178 -2.59 -26.94 4.96
C ASP A 178 -3.91 -26.87 4.15
N THR A 179 -4.49 -25.67 4.00
CA THR A 179 -5.63 -25.36 3.11
C THR A 179 -5.19 -24.90 1.73
#